data_AF-A0A3D4RMM6-F1
#
_entry.id   AF-A0A3D4RMM6-F1
#
_cell.length_a   1.000
_cell.length_b   1.000
_cell.length_c   1.000
_cell.angle_alpha   90.00
_cell.angle_beta   90.00
_cell.angle_gamma   90.00
#
_symmetry.space_group_name_H-M   'P 1'
#
loop_
_entity.id
_entity.type
_entity.pdbx_description
1 polymer ?
#
loop_
_entity_poly.entity_id
_entity_poly.type
_entity_poly.pdbx_seq_one_letter_code
_entity_poly.pdbx_strand_id
1 'polypeptide(L)'
;MLKLYKYKIMNKFLKYTAIFCGLTLGLASCVQDLNTTPIDKNSTTAFNQDAVFSKCYATLALTGQKGPDGAGDIDDLDEGTSSFYRLMWELNEFPTDEGWWIWNDVGLADIRVMNWNGDNALVKGLYYRFNIDIKLCNHFLANSEEATDDKTIRQRAEVRFLRALNYWYLLDMFKVAPFSITESSELPEFVERLQLYEWLVGELK
;
A
#
# COMPACT_ATOMS: atom_id res chain seq x y z
N MET A 1 19.47 24.07 -65.21
CA MET A 1 19.24 24.84 -63.96
C MET A 1 17.86 24.64 -63.33
N LEU A 2 16.74 24.65 -64.07
CA LEU A 2 15.38 24.53 -63.48
C LEU A 2 15.07 23.21 -62.72
N LYS A 3 15.60 22.06 -63.16
CA LYS A 3 15.33 20.75 -62.51
C LYS A 3 15.93 20.64 -61.09
N LEU A 4 17.13 21.18 -60.88
CA LEU A 4 17.81 21.16 -59.57
C LEU A 4 17.13 22.10 -58.55
N TYR A 5 16.56 23.21 -59.00
CA TYR A 5 15.81 24.14 -58.16
C TYR A 5 14.48 23.53 -57.67
N LYS A 6 13.74 22.86 -58.56
CA LYS A 6 12.51 22.13 -58.19
C LYS A 6 12.78 20.98 -57.20
N TYR A 7 13.89 20.26 -57.35
CA TYR A 7 14.27 19.18 -56.44
C TYR A 7 14.62 19.67 -55.02
N LYS A 8 15.34 20.80 -54.91
CA LYS A 8 15.62 21.44 -53.61
C LYS A 8 14.35 21.94 -52.90
N ILE A 9 13.39 22.49 -53.65
CA ILE A 9 12.10 22.95 -53.09
C ILE A 9 11.27 21.75 -52.62
N MET A 10 11.17 20.70 -53.43
CA MET A 10 10.39 19.50 -53.10
C MET A 10 10.93 18.76 -51.87
N ASN A 11 12.26 18.67 -51.70
CA ASN A 11 12.87 18.11 -50.48
C ASN A 11 12.69 19.01 -49.26
N LYS A 12 12.54 20.33 -49.43
CA LYS A 12 12.22 21.24 -48.32
C LYS A 12 10.77 21.05 -47.88
N PHE A 13 9.83 20.98 -48.83
CA PHE A 13 8.43 20.66 -48.55
C PHE A 13 8.29 19.30 -47.88
N LEU A 14 8.93 18.25 -48.38
CA LEU A 14 8.86 16.90 -47.79
C LEU A 14 9.38 16.86 -46.34
N LYS A 15 10.44 17.63 -46.03
CA LYS A 15 10.95 17.77 -44.65
C LYS A 15 9.97 18.49 -43.73
N TYR A 16 9.33 19.57 -44.20
CA TYR A 16 8.33 20.29 -43.39
C TYR A 16 7.04 19.48 -43.20
N THR A 17 6.61 18.71 -44.21
CA THR A 17 5.45 17.81 -44.09
C THR A 17 5.73 16.66 -43.12
N ALA A 18 6.95 16.10 -43.12
CA ALA A 18 7.35 15.04 -42.18
C ALA A 18 7.41 15.53 -40.72
N ILE A 19 7.90 16.76 -40.49
CA ILE A 19 7.91 17.38 -39.15
C ILE A 19 6.49 17.67 -38.66
N PHE A 20 5.60 18.13 -39.55
CA PHE A 20 4.21 18.41 -39.22
C PHE A 20 3.42 17.13 -38.86
N CYS A 21 3.59 16.04 -39.61
CA CYS A 21 2.98 14.74 -39.27
C CYS A 21 3.57 14.10 -37.99
N GLY A 22 4.84 14.38 -37.66
CA GLY A 22 5.44 13.93 -36.40
C GLY A 22 4.85 14.63 -35.17
N LEU A 23 4.52 15.93 -35.30
CA LEU A 23 3.92 16.71 -34.21
C LEU A 23 2.47 16.27 -33.89
N THR A 24 1.72 15.78 -34.86
CA THR A 24 0.32 15.37 -34.64
C THR A 24 0.19 14.01 -33.96
N LEU A 25 1.22 13.16 -33.99
CA LEU A 25 1.25 11.86 -33.31
C LEU A 25 1.51 11.97 -31.79
N GLY A 26 2.05 13.10 -31.30
CA GLY A 26 2.29 13.35 -29.88
C GLY A 26 1.11 13.96 -29.11
N LEU A 27 0.07 14.42 -29.81
CA LEU A 27 -1.11 15.08 -29.19
C LEU A 27 -2.23 14.09 -28.83
N ALA A 28 -2.06 12.80 -29.10
CA ALA A 28 -3.00 11.73 -28.73
C ALA A 28 -2.80 11.18 -27.31
N SER A 29 -2.04 11.87 -26.45
CA SER A 29 -1.86 11.49 -25.03
C SER A 29 -3.12 11.70 -24.17
N CYS A 30 -4.19 12.25 -24.73
CA CYS A 30 -5.48 12.46 -24.07
C CYS A 30 -6.54 11.44 -24.50
N VAL A 31 -6.18 10.19 -24.80
CA VAL A 31 -7.18 9.12 -24.72
C VAL A 31 -7.52 9.02 -23.23
N GLN A 32 -8.77 9.33 -22.88
CA GLN A 32 -9.32 9.24 -21.51
C GLN A 32 -9.39 7.78 -21.01
N ASP A 33 -8.40 6.94 -21.35
CA ASP A 33 -8.30 5.53 -20.96
C ASP A 33 -7.96 5.38 -19.46
N LEU A 34 -7.55 6.48 -18.81
CA LEU A 34 -7.41 6.54 -17.35
C LEU A 34 -8.76 6.72 -16.63
N ASN A 35 -9.83 7.06 -17.35
CA ASN A 35 -11.18 7.15 -16.79
C ASN A 35 -11.90 5.81 -16.98
N THR A 36 -11.45 4.80 -16.24
CA THR A 36 -12.16 3.52 -16.19
C THR A 36 -13.40 3.67 -15.32
N THR A 37 -14.59 3.55 -15.91
CA THR A 37 -15.78 3.18 -15.13
C THR A 37 -15.62 1.73 -14.67
N PRO A 38 -16.10 1.34 -13.48
CA PRO A 38 -15.92 -0.03 -13.00
C PRO A 38 -16.46 -1.04 -14.02
N ILE A 39 -15.62 -2.01 -14.39
CA ILE A 39 -15.95 -3.05 -15.38
C ILE A 39 -17.13 -3.91 -14.88
N ASP A 40 -17.32 -3.97 -13.56
CA ASP A 40 -18.44 -4.64 -12.92
C ASP A 40 -19.58 -3.65 -12.61
N LYS A 41 -20.76 -3.89 -13.20
CA LYS A 41 -21.98 -3.11 -12.94
C LYS A 41 -22.46 -3.20 -11.48
N ASN A 42 -21.96 -4.16 -10.70
CA ASN A 42 -22.27 -4.33 -9.29
C ASN A 42 -21.16 -3.85 -8.34
N SER A 43 -20.00 -3.40 -8.83
CA SER A 43 -19.02 -2.79 -7.94
C SER A 43 -19.43 -1.34 -7.68
N THR A 44 -20.10 -1.10 -6.56
CA THR A 44 -20.19 0.24 -6.00
C THR A 44 -18.79 0.67 -5.57
N THR A 45 -18.22 1.66 -6.24
CA THR A 45 -17.06 2.44 -5.75
C THR A 45 -17.42 3.34 -4.56
N ALA A 46 -18.69 3.31 -4.13
CA ALA A 46 -19.16 4.07 -2.98
C ALA A 46 -18.57 3.49 -1.69
N PHE A 47 -18.05 4.37 -0.85
CA PHE A 47 -17.59 4.04 0.50
C PHE A 47 -18.71 3.37 1.31
N ASN A 48 -18.46 2.14 1.76
CA ASN A 48 -19.33 1.42 2.68
C ASN A 48 -18.69 1.42 4.07
N GLN A 49 -19.13 2.36 4.91
CA GLN A 49 -18.56 2.60 6.23
C GLN A 49 -18.48 1.32 7.09
N ASP A 50 -19.55 0.54 7.18
CA ASP A 50 -19.57 -0.66 8.03
C ASP A 50 -18.67 -1.77 7.49
N ALA A 51 -18.58 -1.92 6.17
CA ALA A 51 -17.67 -2.88 5.55
C ALA A 51 -16.20 -2.49 5.76
N VAL A 52 -15.84 -1.22 5.55
CA VAL A 52 -14.47 -0.74 5.74
C VAL A 52 -14.08 -0.77 7.22
N PHE A 53 -14.97 -0.34 8.13
CA PHE A 53 -14.76 -0.45 9.57
C PHE A 53 -14.48 -1.90 9.99
N SER A 54 -15.32 -2.83 9.53
CA SER A 54 -15.15 -4.26 9.82
C SER A 54 -13.84 -4.79 9.27
N LYS A 55 -13.43 -4.39 8.06
CA LYS A 55 -12.16 -4.80 7.47
C LYS A 55 -10.96 -4.28 8.28
N CYS A 56 -11.01 -3.06 8.85
CA CYS A 56 -9.93 -2.54 9.70
C CYS A 56 -9.62 -3.47 10.89
N TYR A 57 -10.66 -4.02 11.53
CA TYR A 57 -10.47 -5.04 12.56
C TYR A 57 -10.08 -6.40 12.00
N ALA A 58 -10.66 -6.77 10.86
CA ALA A 58 -10.45 -8.08 10.27
C ALA A 58 -8.99 -8.31 9.84
N THR A 59 -8.21 -7.27 9.52
CA THR A 59 -6.79 -7.42 9.15
C THR A 59 -5.94 -8.06 10.26
N LEU A 60 -6.36 -7.96 11.51
CA LEU A 60 -5.68 -8.57 12.66
C LEU A 60 -5.74 -10.12 12.63
N ALA A 61 -6.71 -10.69 11.91
CA ALA A 61 -6.95 -12.14 11.89
C ALA A 61 -7.02 -12.75 10.48
N LEU A 62 -7.49 -11.97 9.50
CA LEU A 62 -7.72 -12.41 8.13
C LEU A 62 -6.64 -11.87 7.20
N THR A 63 -6.37 -12.64 6.16
CA THR A 63 -5.31 -12.40 5.18
C THR A 63 -5.81 -11.64 3.94
N GLY A 64 -7.12 -11.62 3.74
CA GLY A 64 -7.79 -11.19 2.52
C GLY A 64 -9.29 -10.94 2.73
N GLN A 65 -10.03 -10.73 1.63
CA GLN A 65 -11.50 -10.59 1.65
C GLN A 65 -12.24 -11.91 1.45
N LYS A 66 -11.53 -12.94 1.01
CA LYS A 66 -12.06 -14.29 0.78
C LYS A 66 -11.36 -15.26 1.71
N GLY A 67 -12.13 -16.03 2.48
CA GLY A 67 -11.60 -17.11 3.32
C GLY A 67 -11.90 -18.49 2.72
N PRO A 68 -11.06 -19.51 2.98
CA PRO A 68 -9.78 -19.45 3.72
C PRO A 68 -8.63 -18.86 2.88
N ASP A 69 -8.78 -18.80 1.56
CA ASP A 69 -7.80 -18.27 0.61
C ASP A 69 -8.45 -17.77 -0.71
N GLY A 70 -7.62 -17.16 -1.56
CA GLY A 70 -7.92 -16.83 -2.94
C GLY A 70 -8.25 -15.36 -3.19
N ALA A 71 -8.00 -14.48 -2.22
CA ALA A 71 -8.05 -13.03 -2.38
C ALA A 71 -7.23 -12.31 -1.26
N GLY A 72 -5.97 -12.70 -1.10
CA GLY A 72 -5.05 -12.12 -0.12
C GLY A 72 -4.74 -10.64 -0.39
N ASP A 73 -4.48 -9.89 0.68
CA ASP A 73 -4.14 -8.46 0.59
C ASP A 73 -2.66 -8.23 0.16
N ILE A 74 -1.81 -9.27 0.22
CA ILE A 74 -0.38 -9.23 -0.11
C ILE A 74 -0.09 -10.28 -1.18
N ASP A 75 0.30 -9.83 -2.38
CA ASP A 75 0.48 -10.73 -3.54
C ASP A 75 1.81 -11.51 -3.52
N ASP A 76 2.88 -10.93 -2.96
CA ASP A 76 4.24 -11.49 -3.01
C ASP A 76 4.54 -12.51 -1.89
N LEU A 77 3.52 -12.95 -1.15
CA LEU A 77 3.65 -13.90 -0.04
C LEU A 77 2.48 -14.88 -0.05
N ASP A 78 2.75 -16.13 0.33
CA ASP A 78 1.68 -17.11 0.54
C ASP A 78 0.61 -16.53 1.48
N GLU A 79 -0.67 -16.65 1.10
CA GLU A 79 -1.76 -15.93 1.75
C GLU A 79 -1.83 -16.29 3.24
N GLY A 80 -1.76 -17.58 3.59
CA GLY A 80 -1.76 -18.04 4.98
C GLY A 80 -0.52 -17.63 5.77
N THR A 81 0.59 -17.35 5.09
CA THR A 81 1.82 -16.79 5.67
C THR A 81 1.73 -15.29 5.87
N SER A 82 0.91 -14.58 5.09
CA SER A 82 0.72 -13.12 5.18
C SER A 82 -0.12 -12.62 6.36
N SER A 83 -0.57 -13.53 7.24
CA SER A 83 -1.44 -13.22 8.38
C SER A 83 -0.71 -12.31 9.38
N PHE A 84 -1.39 -11.25 9.81
CA PHE A 84 -0.90 -10.30 10.82
C PHE A 84 -0.39 -11.03 12.06
N TYR A 85 -1.24 -11.84 12.69
CA TYR A 85 -0.91 -12.50 13.94
C TYR A 85 0.21 -13.52 13.77
N ARG A 86 0.18 -14.29 12.68
CA ARG A 86 1.20 -15.30 12.39
C ARG A 86 2.57 -14.65 12.26
N LEU A 87 2.72 -13.68 11.36
CA LEU A 87 4.01 -13.02 11.14
C LEU A 87 4.51 -12.29 12.39
N MET A 88 3.60 -11.66 13.14
CA MET A 88 3.91 -11.04 14.43
C MET A 88 4.52 -12.04 15.41
N TRP A 89 3.87 -13.19 15.57
CA TRP A 89 4.32 -14.26 16.46
C TRP A 89 5.64 -14.87 15.97
N GLU A 90 5.72 -15.26 14.68
CA GLU A 90 6.93 -15.87 14.12
C GLU A 90 8.16 -14.95 14.29
N LEU A 91 8.02 -13.65 14.06
CA LEU A 91 9.14 -12.70 14.13
C LEU A 91 9.48 -12.22 15.54
N ASN A 92 8.60 -12.41 16.52
CA ASN A 92 8.90 -12.12 17.93
C ASN A 92 9.31 -13.36 18.74
N GLU A 93 9.00 -14.57 18.27
CA GLU A 93 9.22 -15.81 19.04
C GLU A 93 10.32 -16.70 18.49
N PHE A 94 10.40 -16.89 17.16
CA PHE A 94 11.45 -17.75 16.62
C PHE A 94 12.89 -17.25 16.78
N PRO A 95 13.19 -15.94 16.86
CA PRO A 95 14.54 -15.49 17.18
C PRO A 95 14.86 -15.54 18.69
N THR A 96 13.92 -15.96 19.55
CA THR A 96 14.08 -16.00 21.02
C THR A 96 14.33 -17.42 21.53
N ASP A 97 14.33 -17.59 22.84
CA ASP A 97 14.42 -18.87 23.53
C ASP A 97 13.05 -19.56 23.76
N GLU A 98 11.94 -18.93 23.33
CA GLU A 98 10.59 -19.42 23.59
C GLU A 98 10.04 -20.35 22.48
N GLY A 99 10.39 -20.07 21.22
CA GLY A 99 9.86 -20.77 20.05
C GLY A 99 10.93 -21.27 19.08
N TRP A 100 10.69 -22.44 18.46
CA TRP A 100 11.56 -22.94 17.39
C TRP A 100 10.75 -23.61 16.27
N TRP A 101 10.85 -23.07 15.06
CA TRP A 101 10.29 -23.72 13.87
C TRP A 101 11.11 -24.93 13.48
N ILE A 102 10.50 -26.11 13.34
CA ILE A 102 11.23 -27.35 13.04
C ILE A 102 11.44 -27.61 11.54
N TRP A 103 10.63 -26.96 10.69
CA TRP A 103 10.68 -27.16 9.23
C TRP A 103 11.71 -26.24 8.57
N ASN A 104 12.10 -26.55 7.33
CA ASN A 104 13.11 -25.81 6.59
C ASN A 104 12.50 -24.85 5.58
N ASP A 105 11.51 -24.07 6.03
CA ASP A 105 10.84 -23.11 5.16
C ASP A 105 11.75 -21.91 4.90
N VAL A 106 11.66 -21.39 3.68
CA VAL A 106 12.48 -20.27 3.21
C VAL A 106 12.24 -19.04 4.10
N GLY A 107 13.32 -18.39 4.52
CA GLY A 107 13.28 -17.21 5.39
C GLY A 107 13.25 -17.54 6.89
N LEU A 108 12.55 -18.59 7.32
CA LEU A 108 12.46 -18.96 8.75
C LEU A 108 13.79 -19.48 9.32
N ALA A 109 14.62 -20.11 8.49
CA ALA A 109 15.96 -20.52 8.91
C ALA A 109 16.83 -19.33 9.36
N ASP A 110 16.77 -18.21 8.65
CA ASP A 110 17.53 -17.02 8.97
C ASP A 110 16.95 -16.27 10.19
N ILE A 111 15.62 -16.31 10.37
CA ILE A 111 14.96 -15.73 11.56
C ILE A 111 15.44 -16.41 12.85
N ARG A 112 15.40 -17.75 12.90
CA ARG A 112 15.75 -18.53 14.10
C ARG A 112 17.15 -18.26 14.66
N VAL A 113 18.08 -17.88 13.80
CA VAL A 113 19.49 -17.64 14.16
C VAL A 113 19.90 -16.18 14.05
N MET A 114 18.93 -15.26 13.93
CA MET A 114 19.16 -13.83 13.83
C MET A 114 20.10 -13.41 12.69
N ASN A 115 20.00 -14.06 11.53
CA ASN A 115 20.85 -13.83 10.35
C ASN A 115 20.08 -13.37 9.11
N TRP A 116 18.88 -12.80 9.28
CA TRP A 116 18.11 -12.27 8.16
C TRP A 116 18.66 -10.94 7.64
N ASN A 117 18.26 -10.58 6.42
CA ASN A 117 18.56 -9.29 5.81
C ASN A 117 17.28 -8.66 5.22
N GLY A 118 17.40 -7.52 4.54
CA GLY A 118 16.27 -6.81 3.94
C GLY A 118 15.50 -7.60 2.87
N ASP A 119 16.06 -8.69 2.34
CA ASP A 119 15.41 -9.53 1.34
C ASP A 119 14.54 -10.64 1.94
N ASN A 120 14.55 -10.83 3.26
CA ASN A 120 13.73 -11.83 3.92
C ASN A 120 12.22 -11.56 3.71
N ALA A 121 11.52 -12.52 3.08
CA ALA A 121 10.13 -12.36 2.67
C ALA A 121 9.16 -12.18 3.85
N LEU A 122 9.44 -12.78 5.02
CA LEU A 122 8.58 -12.68 6.20
C LEU A 122 8.68 -11.29 6.82
N VAL A 123 9.90 -10.75 6.92
CA VAL A 123 10.14 -9.38 7.40
C VAL A 123 9.49 -8.35 6.48
N LYS A 124 9.64 -8.52 5.16
CA LYS A 124 8.95 -7.67 4.17
C LYS A 124 7.44 -7.80 4.25
N GLY A 125 6.92 -9.03 4.39
CA GLY A 125 5.50 -9.32 4.51
C GLY A 125 4.86 -8.62 5.71
N LEU A 126 5.52 -8.67 6.88
CA LEU A 126 5.01 -8.00 8.07
C LEU A 126 5.04 -6.48 7.93
N TYR A 127 6.12 -5.95 7.36
CA TYR A 127 6.23 -4.53 7.06
C TYR A 127 5.13 -4.05 6.09
N TYR A 128 4.83 -4.83 5.04
CA TYR A 128 3.72 -4.53 4.12
C TYR A 128 2.37 -4.59 4.82
N ARG A 129 2.16 -5.59 5.68
CA ARG A 129 0.92 -5.74 6.45
C ARG A 129 0.60 -4.49 7.26
N PHE A 130 1.55 -3.99 8.05
CA PHE A 130 1.34 -2.78 8.85
C PHE A 130 0.97 -1.57 7.99
N ASN A 131 1.65 -1.41 6.85
CA ASN A 131 1.43 -0.28 5.96
C ASN A 131 0.08 -0.36 5.21
N ILE A 132 -0.36 -1.56 4.82
CA ILE A 132 -1.69 -1.79 4.23
C ILE A 132 -2.77 -1.47 5.26
N ASP A 133 -2.61 -1.95 6.50
CA ASP A 133 -3.55 -1.71 7.59
C ASP A 133 -3.66 -0.21 7.91
N ILE A 134 -2.53 0.52 7.94
CA ILE A 134 -2.51 1.98 8.11
C ILE A 134 -3.23 2.68 6.96
N LYS A 135 -2.99 2.29 5.71
CA LYS A 135 -3.67 2.86 4.54
C LYS A 135 -5.18 2.64 4.62
N LEU A 136 -5.61 1.45 5.01
CA LEU A 136 -7.02 1.14 5.21
C LEU A 136 -7.65 1.99 6.32
N CYS A 137 -6.93 2.19 7.43
CA CYS A 137 -7.40 3.08 8.49
C CYS A 137 -7.50 4.53 8.01
N ASN A 138 -6.51 5.02 7.26
CA ASN A 138 -6.54 6.36 6.67
C ASN A 138 -7.72 6.51 5.69
N HIS A 139 -8.01 5.48 4.90
CA HIS A 139 -9.17 5.45 4.00
C HIS A 139 -10.49 5.62 4.76
N PHE A 140 -10.68 4.85 5.85
CA PHE A 140 -11.85 5.00 6.70
C PHE A 140 -11.96 6.41 7.30
N LEU A 141 -10.84 6.95 7.82
CA LEU A 141 -10.83 8.26 8.48
C LEU A 141 -11.08 9.41 7.51
N ALA A 142 -10.58 9.33 6.27
CA ALA A 142 -10.85 10.33 5.24
C ALA A 142 -12.33 10.33 4.82
N ASN A 143 -12.91 9.15 4.60
CA ASN A 143 -14.28 9.02 4.11
C ASN A 143 -15.36 9.17 5.20
N SER A 144 -14.97 9.33 6.47
CA SER A 144 -15.87 9.53 7.61
C SER A 144 -15.69 10.88 8.30
N GLU A 145 -14.91 11.81 7.73
CA GLU A 145 -14.53 13.06 8.40
C GLU A 145 -15.70 13.99 8.70
N GLU A 146 -16.65 14.10 7.77
CA GLU A 146 -17.79 15.00 7.89
C GLU A 146 -18.95 14.44 8.75
N ALA A 147 -18.91 13.14 9.04
CA ALA A 147 -19.96 12.46 9.79
C ALA A 147 -19.84 12.74 11.30
N THR A 148 -20.94 13.22 11.89
CA THR A 148 -20.98 13.71 13.29
C THR A 148 -21.87 12.88 14.20
N ASP A 149 -22.41 11.75 13.71
CA ASP A 149 -23.19 10.84 14.54
C ASP A 149 -22.30 10.06 15.52
N ASP A 150 -22.87 9.69 16.67
CA ASP A 150 -22.14 9.03 17.76
C ASP A 150 -21.49 7.70 17.34
N LYS A 151 -22.11 6.97 16.41
CA LYS A 151 -21.57 5.71 15.89
C LYS A 151 -20.28 6.00 15.12
N THR A 152 -20.31 6.94 14.19
CA THR A 152 -19.12 7.28 13.39
C THR A 152 -18.00 7.87 14.25
N ILE A 153 -18.33 8.73 15.22
CA ILE A 153 -17.35 9.27 16.17
C ILE A 153 -16.65 8.14 16.93
N ARG A 154 -17.40 7.14 17.42
CA ARG A 154 -16.82 5.98 18.09
C ARG A 154 -15.97 5.14 17.14
N GLN A 155 -16.47 4.84 15.95
CA GLN A 155 -15.71 4.05 14.96
C GLN A 155 -14.40 4.73 14.56
N ARG A 156 -14.39 6.06 14.39
CA ARG A 156 -13.17 6.84 14.14
C ARG A 156 -12.17 6.70 15.29
N ALA A 157 -12.62 6.74 16.54
CA ALA A 157 -11.72 6.55 17.69
C ALA A 157 -11.08 5.15 17.69
N GLU A 158 -11.86 4.11 17.41
CA GLU A 158 -11.36 2.73 17.30
C GLU A 158 -10.39 2.55 16.13
N VAL A 159 -10.69 3.13 14.97
CA VAL A 159 -9.82 3.07 13.79
C VAL A 159 -8.51 3.85 14.02
N ARG A 160 -8.55 4.98 14.75
CA ARG A 160 -7.34 5.69 15.18
C ARG A 160 -6.49 4.81 16.11
N PHE A 161 -7.11 4.05 17.01
CA PHE A 161 -6.41 3.07 17.84
C PHE A 161 -5.75 1.97 17.00
N LEU A 162 -6.45 1.39 16.02
CA LEU A 162 -5.88 0.37 15.13
C LEU A 162 -4.72 0.91 14.29
N ARG A 163 -4.83 2.15 13.80
CA ARG A 163 -3.72 2.84 13.12
C ARG A 163 -2.53 3.04 14.05
N ALA A 164 -2.77 3.49 15.29
CA ALA A 164 -1.74 3.67 16.29
C ALA A 164 -1.07 2.34 16.67
N LEU A 165 -1.83 1.24 16.76
CA LEU A 165 -1.29 -0.10 17.01
C LEU A 165 -0.28 -0.52 15.92
N ASN A 166 -0.64 -0.32 14.65
CA ASN A 166 0.26 -0.63 13.53
C ASN A 166 1.52 0.24 13.54
N TYR A 167 1.39 1.54 13.85
CA TYR A 167 2.55 2.42 14.02
C TYR A 167 3.41 2.05 15.24
N TRP A 168 2.80 1.56 16.33
CA TRP A 168 3.55 1.06 17.48
C TRP A 168 4.39 -0.16 17.10
N TYR A 169 3.84 -1.11 16.34
CA TYR A 169 4.63 -2.25 15.85
C TYR A 169 5.73 -1.81 14.88
N LEU A 170 5.48 -0.84 14.00
CA LEU A 170 6.53 -0.26 13.16
C LEU A 170 7.64 0.39 13.99
N LEU A 171 7.28 1.13 15.05
CA LEU A 171 8.24 1.75 15.97
C LEU A 171 9.10 0.73 16.72
N ASP A 172 8.47 -0.35 17.18
CA ASP A 172 9.12 -1.40 17.95
C ASP A 172 10.09 -2.22 17.08
N MET A 173 9.59 -2.73 15.96
CA MET A 173 10.31 -3.68 15.11
C MET A 173 11.28 -3.02 14.12
N PHE A 174 10.95 -1.82 13.61
CA PHE A 174 11.71 -1.17 12.54
C PHE A 174 12.35 0.17 12.93
N LYS A 175 11.96 0.75 14.08
CA LYS A 175 12.44 2.04 14.65
C LYS A 175 12.08 3.29 13.85
N VAL A 176 12.08 3.20 12.53
CA VAL A 176 11.67 4.25 11.58
C VAL A 176 10.50 3.73 10.75
N ALA A 177 9.59 4.64 10.38
CA ALA A 177 8.41 4.25 9.62
C ALA A 177 8.07 5.33 8.57
N PRO A 178 7.57 4.92 7.39
CA PRO A 178 6.87 5.81 6.48
C PRO A 178 5.62 6.33 7.19
N PHE A 179 5.49 7.64 7.30
CA PHE A 179 4.42 8.27 8.06
C PHE A 179 3.42 8.97 7.16
N SER A 180 2.15 8.54 7.27
CA SER A 180 1.01 9.23 6.71
C SER A 180 -0.23 9.06 7.58
N ILE A 181 -0.95 10.16 7.80
CA ILE A 181 -2.24 10.20 8.51
C ILE A 181 -3.41 10.56 7.58
N THR A 182 -3.12 10.76 6.29
CA THR A 182 -4.09 11.11 5.24
C THR A 182 -3.95 10.15 4.05
N GLU A 183 -4.97 10.10 3.21
CA GLU A 183 -4.83 9.48 1.90
C GLU A 183 -3.98 10.38 1.00
N SER A 184 -2.94 9.80 0.39
CA SER A 184 -2.06 10.50 -0.54
C SER A 184 -1.52 9.51 -1.57
N SER A 185 -1.36 9.97 -2.81
CA SER A 185 -0.63 9.26 -3.86
C SER A 185 0.88 9.42 -3.72
N GLU A 186 1.34 10.41 -2.96
CA GLU A 186 2.76 10.66 -2.73
C GLU A 186 3.34 9.62 -1.78
N LEU A 187 4.63 9.32 -1.97
CA LEU A 187 5.35 8.45 -1.04
C LEU A 187 5.47 9.16 0.31
N PRO A 188 5.07 8.51 1.42
CA PRO A 188 5.21 9.07 2.76
C PRO A 188 6.69 9.28 3.11
N GLU A 189 6.97 10.39 3.77
CA GLU A 189 8.29 10.63 4.37
C GLU A 189 8.50 9.71 5.57
N PHE A 190 9.76 9.33 5.79
CA PHE A 190 10.13 8.57 6.98
C PHE A 190 10.25 9.51 8.17
N VAL A 191 9.70 9.09 9.30
CA VAL A 191 9.85 9.80 10.58
C VAL A 191 10.77 9.02 11.52
N GLU A 192 11.51 9.78 12.31
CA GLU A 192 12.42 9.25 13.33
C GLU A 192 11.65 8.70 14.54
N ARG A 193 12.33 7.83 15.30
CA ARG A 193 11.74 7.10 16.43
C ARG A 193 11.04 8.00 17.45
N LEU A 194 11.68 9.10 17.84
CA LEU A 194 11.13 10.02 18.85
C LEU A 194 9.86 10.72 18.34
N GLN A 195 9.89 11.18 17.09
CA GLN A 195 8.75 11.85 16.47
C GLN A 195 7.54 10.92 16.37
N LEU A 196 7.76 9.67 15.96
CA LEU A 196 6.69 8.67 15.89
C LEU A 196 6.13 8.33 17.28
N TYR A 197 6.99 8.21 18.29
CA TYR A 197 6.57 7.98 19.67
C TYR A 197 5.71 9.14 20.20
N GLU A 198 6.13 10.38 20.01
CA GLU A 198 5.38 11.56 20.44
C GLU A 198 4.01 11.63 19.76
N TRP A 199 3.95 11.34 18.46
CA TRP A 199 2.67 11.26 17.74
C TRP A 199 1.77 10.14 18.29
N LEU A 200 2.31 8.94 18.55
CA LEU A 200 1.55 7.82 19.13
C LEU A 200 0.93 8.17 20.48
N VAL A 201 1.72 8.79 21.38
CA VAL A 201 1.22 9.23 22.68
C VAL A 201 0.14 10.30 22.55
N GLY A 202 0.26 11.19 21.57
CA GLY A 202 -0.77 12.18 21.25
C GLY A 202 -2.04 11.55 20.68
N GLU A 203 -1.90 10.54 19.83
CA GLU A 203 -3.03 9.89 19.15
C GLU A 203 -3.89 9.05 20.12
N LEU A 204 -3.28 8.49 21.16
CA LEU A 204 -3.93 7.62 22.15
C LEU A 204 -4.51 8.34 23.38
N LYS A 205 -4.27 9.65 23.52
CA LYS A 205 -4.84 10.49 24.59
C LYS A 205 -6.20 11.07 24.20
#